data_AF-A0A126NE85-F1
#
_entry.id   AF-A0A126NE85-F1
#
_cell.length_a   1.000
_cell.length_b   1.000
_cell.length_c   1.000
_cell.angle_alpha   90.00
_cell.angle_beta   90.00
_cell.angle_gamma   90.00
#
_symmetry.space_group_name_H-M   'P 1'
#
loop_
_entity.id
_entity.type
_entity.pdbx_description
1 polymer ?
#
loop_
_entity_poly.entity_id
_entity_poly.type
_entity_poly.pdbx_seq_one_letter_code
_entity_poly.pdbx_strand_id
1 'polypeptide(L)'
;MQELVLNLAGSFGHRMAGEIIVVLAVLLFLLFKGIYSLNNDRAKARQEFLQLWDFERAKRDPLWCEVLIRHYCREFLPAQIVINVASKSQAADTLWALSHSVQFFQLDDGLVRWKNKRYAKARHAQLGVVAAFGLYFLMAPAAMLLLWLSYQLFGTASGVSLAMMVLVGCLLGGFAIRGLDYGFELANARKNYAKIQNMQPSLVPEPAEALKAVVGNKLSKVRRLRRAERKPVPIDA
;
A
#
# COMPACT_ATOMS: atom_id res chain seq x y z
N MET A 1 -41.19 3.76 41.61
CA MET A 1 -39.77 3.41 41.36
C MET A 1 -39.60 2.49 40.15
N GLN A 2 -40.46 1.47 39.94
CA GLN A 2 -40.38 0.57 38.77
C GLN A 2 -40.63 1.25 37.41
N GLU A 3 -41.57 2.22 37.32
CA GLU A 3 -41.81 2.95 36.06
C GLU A 3 -40.63 3.83 35.61
N LEU A 4 -39.87 4.38 36.57
CA LEU A 4 -38.70 5.23 36.29
C LEU A 4 -37.54 4.41 35.71
N VAL A 5 -37.37 3.16 36.17
CA VAL A 5 -36.37 2.22 35.66
C VAL A 5 -36.74 1.72 34.26
N LEU A 6 -38.02 1.45 34.00
CA LEU A 6 -38.51 1.04 32.68
C LEU A 6 -38.39 2.17 31.64
N ASN A 7 -38.72 3.41 32.00
CA ASN A 7 -38.56 4.56 31.11
C ASN A 7 -37.08 4.92 30.85
N LEU A 8 -36.19 4.79 31.85
CA LEU A 8 -34.76 4.97 31.63
C LEU A 8 -34.17 3.86 30.75
N ALA A 9 -34.53 2.59 31.00
CA ALA A 9 -34.05 1.46 30.19
C ALA A 9 -34.53 1.52 28.73
N GLY A 10 -35.79 1.94 28.50
CA GLY A 10 -36.33 2.15 27.15
C GLY A 10 -35.66 3.31 26.41
N SER A 11 -35.44 4.44 27.07
CA SER A 11 -34.74 5.59 26.48
C SER A 11 -33.26 5.30 26.19
N PHE A 12 -32.59 4.53 27.05
CA PHE A 12 -31.18 4.14 26.83
C PHE A 12 -31.06 3.12 25.69
N GLY A 13 -31.97 2.14 25.64
CA GLY A 13 -32.03 1.14 24.59
C GLY A 13 -32.28 1.75 23.20
N HIS A 14 -33.20 2.71 23.09
CA HIS A 14 -33.48 3.37 21.81
C HIS A 14 -32.36 4.29 21.31
N ARG A 15 -31.66 5.00 22.21
CA ARG A 15 -30.51 5.85 21.82
C ARG A 15 -29.31 5.00 21.38
N MET A 16 -28.99 3.96 22.15
CA MET A 16 -27.90 3.03 21.81
C MET A 16 -28.20 2.25 20.53
N ALA A 17 -29.45 1.79 20.33
CA ALA A 17 -29.84 1.12 19.08
C ALA A 17 -29.76 2.06 17.87
N GLY A 18 -30.16 3.32 18.02
CA GLY A 18 -30.05 4.33 16.95
C GLY A 18 -28.60 4.58 16.53
N GLU A 19 -27.69 4.74 17.49
CA GLU A 19 -26.26 4.94 17.22
C GLU A 19 -25.63 3.71 16.56
N ILE A 20 -25.96 2.49 17.03
CA ILE A 20 -25.47 1.24 16.43
C ILE A 20 -25.95 1.12 14.97
N ILE A 21 -27.22 1.44 14.68
CA ILE A 21 -27.77 1.37 13.32
C ILE A 21 -27.08 2.38 12.40
N VAL A 22 -26.82 3.60 12.87
CA VAL A 22 -26.10 4.63 12.09
C VAL A 22 -24.67 4.18 11.80
N VAL A 23 -23.95 3.67 12.79
CA VAL A 23 -22.59 3.14 12.60
C VAL A 23 -22.59 1.97 11.60
N LEU A 24 -23.54 1.05 11.73
CA LEU A 24 -23.67 -0.09 10.82
C LEU A 24 -24.00 0.35 9.39
N ALA A 25 -24.88 1.34 9.24
CA ALA A 25 -25.26 1.89 7.94
C ALA A 25 -24.09 2.61 7.26
N VAL A 26 -23.29 3.37 8.01
CA VAL A 26 -22.06 4.00 7.50
C VAL A 26 -21.04 2.93 7.08
N LEU A 27 -20.84 1.89 7.88
CA LEU A 27 -19.96 0.75 7.55
C LEU A 27 -20.40 0.03 6.28
N LEU A 28 -21.69 -0.27 6.15
CA LEU A 28 -22.28 -0.88 4.95
C LEU A 28 -22.12 0.03 3.72
N PHE A 29 -22.40 1.33 3.86
CA PHE A 29 -22.22 2.29 2.77
C PHE A 29 -20.77 2.36 2.29
N LEU A 30 -19.80 2.40 3.21
CA LEU A 30 -18.38 2.37 2.89
C LEU A 30 -17.97 1.05 2.20
N LEU A 31 -18.51 -0.08 2.66
CA LEU A 31 -18.32 -1.39 2.03
C LEU A 31 -18.85 -1.42 0.60
N PHE A 32 -20.10 -1.02 0.40
CA PHE A 32 -20.73 -0.99 -0.92
C PHE A 32 -20.01 -0.02 -1.86
N LYS A 33 -19.66 1.18 -1.40
CA LYS A 33 -18.91 2.16 -2.18
C LYS A 33 -17.52 1.64 -2.55
N GLY A 34 -16.83 0.99 -1.60
CA GLY A 34 -15.54 0.35 -1.84
C GLY A 34 -15.62 -0.73 -2.91
N ILE A 35 -16.57 -1.66 -2.78
CA ILE A 35 -16.77 -2.76 -3.74
C ILE A 35 -17.14 -2.23 -5.14
N TYR A 36 -18.02 -1.23 -5.21
CA TYR A 36 -18.50 -0.70 -6.49
C TYR A 36 -17.42 0.10 -7.25
N SER A 37 -16.63 0.92 -6.55
CA SER A 37 -15.49 1.63 -7.15
C SER A 37 -14.44 0.65 -7.67
N LEU A 38 -14.13 -0.41 -6.92
CA LEU A 38 -13.11 -1.39 -7.33
C LEU A 38 -13.45 -2.13 -8.63
N ASN A 39 -14.72 -2.47 -8.86
CA ASN A 39 -15.12 -3.28 -10.03
C ASN A 39 -15.35 -2.44 -11.30
N ASN A 40 -16.01 -1.28 -11.18
CA ASN A 40 -16.31 -0.45 -12.35
C ASN A 40 -15.07 0.28 -12.90
N ASP A 41 -14.19 0.76 -12.01
CA ASP A 41 -12.98 1.46 -12.44
C ASP A 41 -12.04 0.52 -13.21
N ARG A 42 -11.97 -0.76 -12.84
CA ARG A 42 -11.03 -1.71 -13.46
C ARG A 42 -11.43 -2.12 -14.88
N ALA A 43 -12.71 -2.39 -15.13
CA ALA A 43 -13.19 -2.76 -16.46
C ALA A 43 -13.09 -1.58 -17.44
N LYS A 44 -13.45 -0.38 -16.97
CA LYS A 44 -13.38 0.86 -17.75
C LYS A 44 -11.93 1.27 -18.04
N ALA A 45 -11.05 1.23 -17.03
CA ALA A 45 -9.63 1.52 -17.22
C ALA A 45 -8.98 0.56 -18.23
N ARG A 46 -9.31 -0.74 -18.19
CA ARG A 46 -8.82 -1.70 -19.18
C ARG A 46 -9.26 -1.34 -20.61
N GLN A 47 -10.51 -0.95 -20.80
CA GLN A 47 -11.02 -0.55 -22.12
C GLN A 47 -10.34 0.72 -22.60
N GLU A 48 -10.22 1.74 -21.75
CA GLU A 48 -9.52 3.00 -22.06
C GLU A 48 -8.05 2.74 -22.44
N PHE A 49 -7.34 1.91 -21.67
CA PHE A 49 -5.96 1.53 -21.97
C PHE A 49 -5.85 0.85 -23.34
N LEU A 50 -6.71 -0.12 -23.65
CA LEU A 50 -6.66 -0.83 -24.94
C LEU A 50 -6.99 0.09 -26.13
N GLN A 51 -7.79 1.13 -25.94
CA GLN A 51 -8.09 2.11 -26.99
C GLN A 51 -6.91 3.06 -27.25
N LEU A 52 -6.16 3.42 -26.21
CA LEU A 52 -5.01 4.34 -26.30
C LEU A 52 -3.69 3.63 -26.62
N TRP A 53 -3.60 2.32 -26.41
CA TRP A 53 -2.36 1.56 -26.51
C TRP A 53 -2.00 1.24 -27.97
N ASP A 54 -0.87 1.79 -28.43
CA ASP A 54 -0.25 1.48 -29.72
C ASP A 54 1.15 0.91 -29.49
N PHE A 55 1.34 -0.38 -29.80
CA PHE A 55 2.59 -1.10 -29.55
C PHE A 55 3.74 -0.62 -30.45
N GLU A 56 3.45 -0.22 -31.70
CA GLU A 56 4.47 0.27 -32.63
C GLU A 56 4.99 1.63 -32.18
N ARG A 57 4.08 2.50 -31.72
CA ARG A 57 4.44 3.79 -31.14
C ARG A 57 5.22 3.64 -29.83
N ALA A 58 4.81 2.71 -28.97
CA ALA A 58 5.46 2.42 -27.70
C ALA A 58 6.95 2.03 -27.86
N LYS A 59 7.26 1.26 -28.90
CA LYS A 59 8.64 0.84 -29.18
C LYS A 59 9.50 1.95 -29.79
N ARG A 60 8.89 2.84 -30.58
CA ARG A 60 9.57 3.97 -31.23
C ARG A 60 9.83 5.13 -30.27
N ASP A 61 8.92 5.38 -29.33
CA ASP A 61 8.99 6.48 -28.37
C ASP A 61 8.77 5.98 -26.93
N PRO A 62 9.87 5.61 -26.23
CA PRO A 62 9.80 5.15 -24.83
C PRO A 62 9.26 6.21 -23.88
N LEU A 63 9.45 7.50 -24.19
CA LEU A 63 9.04 8.61 -23.34
C LEU A 63 7.52 8.78 -23.39
N TRP A 64 6.91 8.61 -24.57
CA TRP A 64 5.46 8.57 -24.72
C TRP A 64 4.83 7.48 -23.84
N CYS A 65 5.45 6.29 -23.77
CA CYS A 65 4.98 5.22 -22.88
C CYS A 65 5.00 5.60 -21.40
N GLU A 66 6.06 6.22 -20.92
CA GLU A 66 6.17 6.64 -19.52
C GLU A 66 5.11 7.68 -19.17
N VAL A 67 4.86 8.63 -20.08
CA VAL A 67 3.83 9.66 -19.89
C VAL A 67 2.42 9.05 -19.90
N LEU A 68 2.13 8.17 -20.86
CA LEU A 68 0.85 7.47 -20.95
C LEU A 68 0.55 6.68 -19.68
N ILE A 69 1.54 5.93 -19.18
CA ILE A 69 1.36 5.12 -17.98
C ILE A 69 1.33 5.94 -16.72
N ARG A 70 2.09 7.04 -16.63
CA ARG A 70 1.94 7.98 -15.52
C ARG A 70 0.53 8.56 -15.47
N HIS A 71 -0.09 8.82 -16.62
CA HIS A 71 -1.46 9.29 -16.68
C HIS A 71 -2.46 8.19 -16.29
N TYR A 72 -2.29 6.98 -16.82
CA TYR A 72 -3.19 5.86 -16.61
C TYR A 72 -3.12 5.25 -15.20
N CYS A 73 -1.90 5.02 -14.71
CA CYS A 73 -1.63 4.37 -13.44
C CYS A 73 -1.40 5.35 -12.28
N ARG A 74 -1.29 6.66 -12.54
CA ARG A 74 -0.90 7.72 -11.58
C ARG A 74 0.48 7.54 -10.92
N GLU A 75 1.21 6.50 -11.29
CA GLU A 75 2.53 6.16 -10.77
C GLU A 75 3.54 6.01 -11.91
N PHE A 76 4.82 6.23 -11.60
CA PHE A 76 5.90 6.13 -12.56
C PHE A 76 6.35 4.67 -12.73
N LEU A 77 6.28 4.18 -13.96
CA LEU A 77 6.88 2.90 -14.35
C LEU A 77 7.92 3.10 -15.45
N PRO A 78 9.11 2.45 -15.37
CA PRO A 78 10.13 2.55 -16.40
C PRO A 78 9.64 2.00 -17.74
N ALA A 79 9.94 2.70 -18.85
CA ALA A 79 9.52 2.32 -20.19
C ALA A 79 9.87 0.87 -20.57
N GLN A 80 11.03 0.37 -20.14
CA GLN A 80 11.49 -0.98 -20.47
C GLN A 80 10.57 -2.07 -19.89
N ILE A 81 10.09 -1.90 -18.66
CA ILE A 81 9.15 -2.84 -18.04
C ILE A 81 7.81 -2.77 -18.75
N VAL A 82 7.39 -1.56 -19.10
CA VAL A 82 6.15 -1.31 -19.81
C VAL A 82 6.13 -2.03 -21.14
N ILE A 83 7.17 -1.85 -21.95
CA ILE A 83 7.30 -2.49 -23.27
C ILE A 83 7.35 -4.01 -23.14
N ASN A 84 8.12 -4.52 -22.17
CA ASN A 84 8.21 -5.97 -21.90
C ASN A 84 6.86 -6.56 -21.52
N VAL A 85 6.14 -5.92 -20.59
CA VAL A 85 4.81 -6.35 -20.13
C VAL A 85 3.78 -6.24 -21.25
N ALA A 86 3.87 -5.18 -22.06
CA ALA A 86 2.94 -4.89 -23.15
C ALA A 86 3.03 -5.87 -24.32
N SER A 87 4.16 -6.56 -24.49
CA SER A 87 4.34 -7.59 -25.52
C SER A 87 3.48 -8.84 -25.33
N LYS A 88 2.71 -8.93 -24.23
CA LYS A 88 1.90 -10.11 -23.86
C LYS A 88 0.41 -9.77 -23.82
N SER A 89 -0.44 -10.78 -24.03
CA SER A 89 -1.90 -10.65 -24.09
C SER A 89 -2.56 -10.09 -22.83
N GLN A 90 -1.88 -10.13 -21.67
CA GLN A 90 -2.39 -9.68 -20.37
C GLN A 90 -1.72 -8.38 -19.88
N ALA A 91 -1.25 -7.55 -20.82
CA ALA A 91 -0.54 -6.30 -20.54
C ALA A 91 -1.26 -5.37 -19.55
N ALA A 92 -2.52 -5.02 -19.84
CA ALA A 92 -3.28 -4.06 -19.05
C ALA A 92 -3.44 -4.50 -17.58
N ASP A 93 -3.80 -5.77 -17.35
CA ASP A 93 -3.96 -6.34 -16.01
C ASP A 93 -2.64 -6.41 -15.24
N THR A 94 -1.54 -6.71 -15.94
CA THR A 94 -0.20 -6.80 -15.34
C THR A 94 0.33 -5.41 -14.99
N LEU A 95 0.18 -4.42 -15.88
CA LEU A 95 0.59 -3.04 -15.64
C LEU A 95 -0.21 -2.40 -14.50
N TRP A 96 -1.51 -2.66 -14.44
CA TRP A 96 -2.36 -2.17 -13.35
C TRP A 96 -1.99 -2.79 -12.00
N ALA A 97 -1.72 -4.10 -11.96
CA ALA A 97 -1.28 -4.78 -10.74
C ALA A 97 0.11 -4.28 -10.29
N LEU A 98 0.98 -3.99 -11.25
CA LEU A 98 2.33 -3.50 -11.00
C LEU A 98 2.32 -2.06 -10.47
N SER A 99 1.49 -1.19 -11.06
CA SER A 99 1.36 0.19 -10.59
C SER A 99 0.81 0.27 -9.18
N HIS A 100 -0.25 -0.46 -8.84
CA HIS A 100 -0.82 -0.43 -7.48
C HIS A 100 0.12 -0.93 -6.38
N SER A 101 1.27 -1.50 -6.77
CA SER A 101 2.22 -2.13 -5.87
C SER A 101 3.64 -1.57 -6.02
N VAL A 102 3.83 -0.48 -6.78
CA VAL A 102 5.15 0.00 -7.18
C VAL A 102 6.02 0.33 -5.97
N GLN A 103 5.41 0.84 -4.90
CA GLN A 103 6.12 1.23 -3.67
C GLN A 103 6.85 0.06 -2.98
N PHE A 104 6.41 -1.18 -3.17
CA PHE A 104 7.05 -2.38 -2.62
C PHE A 104 8.03 -3.04 -3.59
N PHE A 105 8.01 -2.63 -4.84
CA PHE A 105 8.83 -3.22 -5.88
C PHE A 105 10.00 -2.32 -6.27
N GLN A 106 11.04 -2.99 -6.74
CA GLN A 106 12.18 -2.39 -7.38
C GLN A 106 12.14 -2.84 -8.84
N LEU A 107 12.10 -1.85 -9.72
CA LEU A 107 11.82 -1.95 -11.14
C LEU A 107 13.11 -1.61 -11.89
N ASP A 108 14.05 -2.56 -11.93
CA ASP A 108 15.36 -2.37 -12.57
C ASP A 108 15.50 -3.33 -13.77
N ASP A 109 16.06 -2.85 -14.88
CA ASP A 109 16.42 -3.64 -16.07
C ASP A 109 15.28 -4.47 -16.67
N GLY A 110 14.03 -3.98 -16.62
CA GLY A 110 12.90 -4.73 -17.15
C GLY A 110 12.38 -5.85 -16.23
N LEU A 111 12.89 -5.97 -14.99
CA LEU A 111 12.52 -7.00 -14.02
C LEU A 111 11.80 -6.41 -12.80
N VAL A 112 10.92 -7.22 -12.19
CA VAL A 112 10.17 -6.87 -10.98
C VAL A 112 10.77 -7.60 -9.79
N ARG A 113 11.31 -6.86 -8.82
CA ARG A 113 11.89 -7.42 -7.59
C ARG A 113 11.26 -6.79 -6.36
N TRP A 114 11.27 -7.49 -5.23
CA TRP A 114 10.90 -6.87 -3.95
C TRP A 114 11.97 -5.87 -3.51
N LYS A 115 11.55 -4.63 -3.20
CA LYS A 115 12.43 -3.58 -2.66
C LYS A 115 13.08 -4.02 -1.34
N ASN A 116 12.31 -4.70 -0.49
CA ASN A 116 12.84 -5.35 0.71
C ASN A 116 12.91 -6.87 0.52
N LYS A 117 14.13 -7.41 0.56
CA LYS A 117 14.40 -8.84 0.40
C LYS A 117 13.65 -9.73 1.41
N ARG A 118 13.30 -9.19 2.58
CA ARG A 118 12.54 -9.94 3.58
C ARG A 118 11.18 -10.36 3.03
N TYR A 119 10.50 -9.46 2.30
CA TYR A 119 9.17 -9.70 1.74
C TYR A 119 9.15 -10.67 0.55
N ALA A 120 10.30 -10.95 -0.07
CA ALA A 120 10.40 -12.03 -1.05
C ALA A 120 10.04 -13.40 -0.44
N LYS A 121 10.23 -13.58 0.88
CA LYS A 121 9.75 -14.75 1.60
C LYS A 121 8.30 -14.53 2.04
N ALA A 122 7.40 -15.39 1.55
CA ALA A 122 6.00 -15.48 1.93
C ALA A 122 5.75 -15.25 3.44
N ARG A 123 6.49 -15.94 4.30
CA ARG A 123 6.31 -15.87 5.76
C ARG A 123 6.51 -14.45 6.32
N HIS A 124 7.50 -13.70 5.83
CA HIS A 124 7.81 -12.37 6.35
C HIS A 124 6.80 -11.32 5.88
N ALA A 125 6.31 -11.44 4.64
CA ALA A 125 5.23 -10.58 4.16
C ALA A 125 3.94 -10.82 4.96
N GLN A 126 3.59 -12.09 5.22
CA GLN A 126 2.45 -12.45 6.07
C GLN A 126 2.60 -11.93 7.49
N LEU A 127 3.78 -12.08 8.08
CA LEU A 127 4.04 -11.57 9.42
C LEU A 127 3.95 -10.03 9.47
N GLY A 128 4.40 -9.34 8.42
CA GLY A 128 4.21 -7.89 8.28
C GLY A 128 2.74 -7.49 8.22
N VAL A 129 1.93 -8.20 7.42
CA VAL A 129 0.48 -7.99 7.34
C VAL A 129 -0.19 -8.23 8.70
N VAL A 130 0.07 -9.37 9.32
CA VAL A 130 -0.48 -9.72 10.65
C VAL A 130 -0.06 -8.71 11.72
N ALA A 131 1.20 -8.27 11.71
CA ALA A 131 1.68 -7.25 12.64
C ALA A 131 0.98 -5.90 12.42
N ALA A 132 0.73 -5.51 11.17
CA ALA A 132 0.05 -4.25 10.85
C ALA A 132 -1.44 -4.28 11.30
N PHE A 133 -2.13 -5.39 11.03
CA PHE A 133 -3.49 -5.60 11.56
C PHE A 133 -3.50 -5.67 13.09
N GLY A 134 -2.56 -6.39 13.71
CA GLY A 134 -2.43 -6.46 15.15
C GLY A 134 -2.19 -5.08 15.78
N LEU A 135 -1.36 -4.24 15.17
CA LEU A 135 -1.14 -2.86 15.59
C LEU A 135 -2.43 -2.04 15.50
N TYR A 136 -3.20 -2.18 14.42
CA TYR A 136 -4.50 -1.52 14.29
C TYR A 136 -5.47 -1.95 15.41
N PHE A 137 -5.63 -3.26 15.62
CA PHE A 137 -6.52 -3.80 16.66
C PHE A 137 -6.10 -3.44 18.09
N LEU A 138 -4.82 -3.11 18.31
CA LEU A 138 -4.35 -2.63 19.62
C LEU A 138 -4.53 -1.11 19.77
N MET A 139 -4.16 -0.34 18.74
CA MET A 139 -4.08 1.12 18.81
C MET A 139 -5.43 1.80 18.61
N ALA A 140 -6.31 1.27 17.74
CA ALA A 140 -7.64 1.84 17.50
C ALA A 140 -8.54 1.84 18.76
N PRO A 141 -8.69 0.73 19.53
CA PRO A 141 -9.47 0.76 20.76
C PRO A 141 -8.79 1.60 21.86
N ALA A 142 -7.47 1.63 21.93
CA ALA A 142 -6.76 2.51 22.87
C ALA A 142 -7.01 3.99 22.57
N ALA A 143 -6.98 4.39 21.30
CA ALA A 143 -7.34 5.73 20.85
C ALA A 143 -8.80 6.07 21.20
N MET A 144 -9.73 5.15 20.90
CA MET A 144 -11.15 5.31 21.22
C MET A 144 -11.39 5.47 22.73
N LEU A 145 -10.72 4.66 23.55
CA LEU A 145 -10.84 4.69 25.00
C LEU A 145 -10.30 6.01 25.59
N LEU A 146 -9.20 6.55 25.06
CA LEU A 146 -8.67 7.85 25.47
C LEU A 146 -9.61 9.00 25.10
N LEU A 147 -10.16 8.97 23.90
CA LEU A 147 -11.14 9.97 23.47
C LEU A 147 -12.43 9.88 24.31
N TRP A 148 -12.92 8.67 24.58
CA TRP A 148 -14.06 8.45 25.45
C TRP A 148 -13.82 8.94 26.88
N LEU A 149 -12.65 8.64 27.47
CA LEU A 149 -12.29 9.13 28.80
C LEU A 149 -12.18 10.65 28.83
N SER A 150 -11.62 11.27 27.78
CA SER A 150 -11.55 12.74 27.69
C SER A 150 -12.95 13.38 27.68
N TYR A 151 -13.92 12.72 27.05
CA TYR A 151 -15.31 13.17 27.05
C TYR A 151 -15.97 13.01 28.42
N GLN A 152 -15.75 11.88 29.09
CA GLN A 152 -16.32 11.62 30.43
C GLN A 152 -15.75 12.55 31.51
N LEU A 153 -14.49 12.95 31.39
CA LEU A 153 -13.80 13.84 32.32
C LEU A 153 -13.98 15.33 31.99
N PHE A 154 -14.81 15.64 30.99
CA PHE A 154 -15.08 17.01 30.58
C PHE A 154 -15.77 17.78 31.72
N GLY A 155 -15.14 18.85 32.20
CA GLY A 155 -15.63 19.68 33.31
C GLY A 155 -15.09 19.32 34.69
N THR A 156 -14.41 18.18 34.85
CA THR A 156 -13.77 17.78 36.13
C THR A 156 -12.25 17.78 36.07
N ALA A 157 -11.67 17.44 34.92
CA ALA A 157 -10.23 17.44 34.72
C ALA A 157 -9.69 18.83 34.31
N SER A 158 -8.39 19.03 34.50
CA SER A 158 -7.71 20.22 33.98
C SER A 158 -7.72 20.23 32.45
N GLY A 159 -7.87 21.42 31.85
CA GLY A 159 -7.90 21.57 30.39
C GLY A 159 -6.65 21.01 29.69
N VAL A 160 -5.49 21.09 30.34
CA VAL A 160 -4.22 20.53 29.83
C VAL A 160 -4.28 19.00 29.77
N SER A 161 -4.82 18.34 30.79
CA SER A 161 -4.96 16.88 30.80
C SER A 161 -5.89 16.40 29.68
N LEU A 162 -7.01 17.10 29.47
CA LEU A 162 -7.96 16.78 28.41
C LEU A 162 -7.34 16.97 27.02
N ALA A 163 -6.65 18.10 26.80
CA ALA A 163 -5.95 18.36 25.55
C ALA A 163 -4.91 17.29 25.23
N MET A 164 -4.15 16.84 26.23
CA MET A 164 -3.18 15.76 26.05
C MET A 164 -3.83 14.41 25.72
N MET A 165 -4.93 14.05 26.39
CA MET A 165 -5.66 12.81 26.08
C MET A 165 -6.21 12.81 24.66
N VAL A 166 -6.78 13.94 24.22
CA VAL A 166 -7.29 14.10 22.85
C VAL A 166 -6.17 14.00 21.84
N LEU A 167 -5.05 14.72 22.05
CA LEU A 167 -3.91 14.71 21.15
C LEU A 167 -3.32 13.29 21.02
N VAL A 168 -3.09 12.61 22.14
CA VAL A 168 -2.57 11.22 22.13
C VAL A 168 -3.57 10.29 21.45
N GLY A 169 -4.87 10.40 21.75
CA GLY A 169 -5.92 9.62 21.10
C GLY A 169 -5.92 9.79 19.57
N CYS A 170 -5.86 11.05 19.09
CA CYS A 170 -5.78 11.34 17.66
C CYS A 170 -4.51 10.78 17.00
N LEU A 171 -3.35 10.89 17.67
CA LEU A 171 -2.10 10.35 17.15
C LEU A 171 -2.16 8.82 17.04
N LEU A 172 -2.63 8.13 18.08
CA LEU A 172 -2.79 6.67 18.08
C LEU A 172 -3.77 6.22 17.00
N GLY A 173 -4.89 6.94 16.83
CA GLY A 173 -5.84 6.69 15.75
C GLY A 173 -5.20 6.85 14.36
N GLY A 174 -4.43 7.93 14.15
CA GLY A 174 -3.71 8.16 12.90
C GLY A 174 -2.67 7.08 12.60
N PHE A 175 -1.92 6.63 13.62
CA PHE A 175 -0.97 5.52 13.49
C PHE A 175 -1.67 4.19 13.19
N ALA A 176 -2.83 3.94 13.81
CA ALA A 176 -3.62 2.75 13.53
C ALA A 176 -4.07 2.72 12.07
N ILE A 177 -4.61 3.82 11.55
CA ILE A 177 -5.05 3.92 10.14
C ILE A 177 -3.87 3.72 9.19
N ARG A 178 -2.74 4.42 9.41
CA ARG A 178 -1.51 4.25 8.62
C ARG A 178 -1.02 2.80 8.62
N GLY A 179 -1.07 2.12 9.77
CA GLY A 179 -0.71 0.72 9.90
C GLY A 179 -1.64 -0.18 9.10
N LEU A 180 -2.94 0.07 9.17
CA LEU A 180 -3.97 -0.67 8.42
C LEU A 180 -3.76 -0.52 6.90
N ASP A 181 -3.57 0.71 6.42
CA ASP A 181 -3.31 1.01 5.00
C ASP A 181 -2.08 0.26 4.50
N TYR A 182 -0.97 0.36 5.24
CA TYR A 182 0.26 -0.36 4.92
C TYR A 182 0.04 -1.89 4.88
N GLY A 183 -0.75 -2.43 5.81
CA GLY A 183 -1.11 -3.84 5.86
C GLY A 183 -1.89 -4.30 4.63
N PHE A 184 -2.89 -3.53 4.21
CA PHE A 184 -3.67 -3.79 3.00
C PHE A 184 -2.83 -3.69 1.74
N GLU A 185 -2.02 -2.63 1.63
CA GLU A 185 -1.13 -2.40 0.51
C GLU A 185 -0.09 -3.53 0.37
N LEU A 186 0.52 -3.97 1.47
CA LEU A 186 1.47 -5.10 1.46
C LEU A 186 0.78 -6.43 1.10
N ALA A 187 -0.44 -6.66 1.58
CA ALA A 187 -1.23 -7.85 1.24
C ALA A 187 -1.62 -7.86 -0.25
N ASN A 188 -2.03 -6.71 -0.79
CA ASN A 188 -2.35 -6.53 -2.20
C ASN A 188 -1.11 -6.67 -3.08
N ALA A 189 0.01 -6.04 -2.70
CA ALA A 189 1.29 -6.17 -3.40
C ALA A 189 1.71 -7.63 -3.52
N ARG A 190 1.51 -8.44 -2.48
CA ARG A 190 1.80 -9.88 -2.56
C ARG A 190 0.88 -10.62 -3.52
N LYS A 191 -0.43 -10.37 -3.46
CA LYS A 191 -1.39 -10.97 -4.41
C LYS A 191 -1.04 -10.58 -5.85
N ASN A 192 -0.71 -9.32 -6.07
CA ASN A 192 -0.28 -8.79 -7.36
C ASN A 192 1.04 -9.41 -7.82
N TYR A 193 2.03 -9.58 -6.94
CA TYR A 193 3.28 -10.25 -7.27
C TYR A 193 3.06 -11.70 -7.73
N ALA A 194 2.27 -12.47 -6.98
CA ALA A 194 1.93 -13.85 -7.35
C ALA A 194 1.16 -13.91 -8.69
N LYS A 195 0.25 -12.96 -8.89
CA LYS A 195 -0.49 -12.81 -10.15
C LYS A 195 0.46 -12.51 -11.32
N ILE A 196 1.36 -11.53 -11.18
CA ILE A 196 2.37 -11.19 -12.21
C ILE A 196 3.26 -12.39 -12.51
N GLN A 197 3.71 -13.13 -11.48
CA GLN A 197 4.51 -14.33 -11.64
C GLN A 197 3.79 -15.41 -12.46
N ASN A 198 2.48 -15.59 -12.24
CA ASN A 198 1.68 -16.55 -13.00
C ASN A 198 1.42 -16.08 -14.45
N MET A 199 1.23 -14.78 -14.66
CA MET A 199 0.93 -14.20 -15.97
C MET A 199 2.17 -14.10 -16.86
N GLN A 200 3.30 -13.70 -16.28
CA GLN A 200 4.55 -13.45 -17.00
C GLN A 200 5.77 -13.83 -16.13
N PRO A 201 6.11 -15.13 -16.06
CA PRO A 201 7.20 -15.61 -15.21
C PRO A 201 8.57 -15.01 -15.59
N SER A 202 8.76 -14.61 -16.85
CA SER A 202 10.01 -13.98 -17.32
C SER A 202 10.34 -12.63 -16.68
N LEU A 203 9.35 -11.92 -16.11
CA LEU A 203 9.57 -10.63 -15.41
C LEU A 203 10.06 -10.80 -13.98
N VAL A 204 9.85 -11.99 -13.40
CA VAL A 204 10.16 -12.28 -12.00
C VAL A 204 11.38 -13.19 -11.98
N PRO A 205 12.57 -12.66 -11.66
CA PRO A 205 13.78 -13.49 -11.64
C PRO A 205 13.64 -14.58 -10.59
N GLU A 206 14.09 -15.79 -10.93
CA GLU A 206 14.11 -16.89 -9.97
C GLU A 206 14.89 -16.48 -8.71
N PRO A 207 14.50 -16.96 -7.52
CA PRO A 207 15.14 -16.58 -6.26
C PRO A 207 16.66 -16.87 -6.26
N ALA A 208 17.11 -17.88 -7.01
CA ALA A 208 18.53 -18.20 -7.19
C ALA A 208 19.27 -17.15 -8.06
N GLU A 209 18.64 -16.66 -9.13
CA GLU A 209 19.21 -15.65 -10.04
C GLU A 209 19.18 -14.25 -9.44
N ALA A 210 18.11 -13.91 -8.69
CA ALA A 210 18.01 -12.68 -7.94
C ALA A 210 19.16 -12.52 -6.92
N LEU A 211 19.61 -13.63 -6.32
CA LEU A 211 20.76 -13.64 -5.41
C LEU A 211 22.08 -13.38 -6.17
N LYS A 212 22.29 -14.07 -7.29
CA LYS A 212 23.50 -13.92 -8.13
C LYS A 212 23.65 -12.51 -8.72
N ALA A 213 22.57 -11.94 -9.24
CA ALA A 213 22.56 -10.59 -9.80
C ALA A 213 22.91 -9.53 -8.75
N VAL A 214 22.41 -9.68 -7.51
CA VAL A 214 22.70 -8.72 -6.43
C VAL A 214 24.13 -8.89 -5.89
N VAL A 215 24.64 -10.12 -5.81
CA VAL A 215 26.05 -10.38 -5.45
C VAL A 215 26.98 -9.79 -6.51
N GLY A 216 26.66 -9.98 -7.79
CA GLY A 216 27.37 -9.37 -8.91
C GLY A 216 27.37 -7.83 -8.85
N ASN A 217 26.22 -7.22 -8.57
CA ASN A 217 26.12 -5.75 -8.49
C ASN A 217 26.81 -5.16 -7.23
N LYS A 218 26.82 -5.88 -6.10
CA LYS A 218 27.63 -5.48 -4.94
C LYS A 218 29.13 -5.57 -5.23
N LEU A 219 29.57 -6.64 -5.89
CA LEU A 219 30.97 -6.82 -6.29
C LEU A 219 31.42 -5.77 -7.30
N SER A 220 30.58 -5.40 -8.26
CA SER A 220 30.88 -4.34 -9.23
C SER A 220 31.01 -2.97 -8.55
N LYS A 221 30.12 -2.65 -7.61
CA LYS A 221 30.17 -1.39 -6.83
C LYS A 221 31.42 -1.33 -5.95
N VAL A 222 31.78 -2.42 -5.28
CA VAL A 222 33.02 -2.52 -4.48
C VAL A 222 34.27 -2.40 -5.37
N ARG A 223 34.27 -3.01 -6.57
CA ARG A 223 35.37 -2.86 -7.54
C ARG A 223 35.51 -1.42 -8.04
N ARG A 224 34.40 -0.72 -8.31
CA ARG A 224 34.42 0.69 -8.73
C ARG A 224 34.97 1.60 -7.63
N LEU A 225 34.58 1.38 -6.38
CA LEU A 225 35.12 2.12 -5.23
C LEU A 225 36.63 1.90 -5.06
N ARG A 226 37.09 0.64 -5.10
CA ARG A 226 38.54 0.33 -5.07
C ARG A 226 39.33 0.91 -6.24
N ARG A 227 38.71 1.08 -7.42
CA ARG A 227 39.36 1.69 -8.58
C ARG A 227 39.41 3.21 -8.49
N ALA A 228 38.44 3.83 -7.80
CA ALA A 228 38.43 5.26 -7.53
C ALA A 228 39.50 5.65 -6.48
N GLU A 229 39.74 4.82 -5.46
CA GLU A 229 40.82 5.01 -4.48
C GLU A 229 42.23 4.85 -5.06
N ARG A 230 42.39 4.18 -6.21
CA ARG A 230 43.68 3.98 -6.87
C ARG A 230 44.07 5.07 -7.86
N LYS A 231 43.26 6.13 -8.02
CA LYS A 231 43.70 7.28 -8.82
C LYS A 231 44.83 7.98 -8.06
N PRO A 232 46.04 8.09 -8.62
CA PRO A 232 47.13 8.79 -7.97
C PRO A 232 46.73 10.26 -7.77
N VAL A 233 46.91 10.76 -6.55
CA VAL A 233 46.78 12.18 -6.25
C VAL A 233 47.84 12.90 -7.08
N PRO A 234 47.48 13.90 -7.91
CA PRO A 234 48.47 14.72 -8.59
C PRO A 234 49.29 15.43 -7.52
N ILE A 235 50.58 15.12 -7.46
CA ILE A 235 51.54 15.87 -6.66
C ILE A 235 51.85 17.08 -7.54
N ASP A 236 51.12 18.16 -7.31
CA ASP A 236 51.46 19.47 -7.87
C ASP A 236 52.79 19.89 -7.22
N ALA A 237 53.81 20.04 -8.07
CA ALA A 237 55.16 20.49 -7.74
C ALA A 237 55.27 22.01 -7.88
#